data_AF-A0A0Q8I8Z3-F1
#
_entry.id   AF-A0A0Q8I8Z3-F1
#
_cell.length_a   1.000
_cell.length_b   1.000
_cell.length_c   1.000
_cell.angle_alpha   90.00
_cell.angle_beta   90.00
_cell.angle_gamma   90.00
#
_symmetry.space_group_name_H-M   'P 1'
#
loop_
_entity.id
_entity.type
_entity.pdbx_description
1 polymer ?
#
loop_
_entity_poly.entity_id
_entity_poly.type
_entity_poly.pdbx_seq_one_letter_code
_entity_poly.pdbx_strand_id
1 'polypeptide(L)'
;MTQRLKSLLPLSIAVGLLAFLWLEVSLNFSFHWFSDGDLGIGLSLPHNFHLIPPAAFVSWAMFFAAGADRAAAGKVAVASVIGAFSGLLLMWISPAVADLPDFWGIAATAGVLALVVTASGSLGDWYFIPGTFGGFATIVFWWIATGLDGWAEGGGGVGNSVEALGNPATAGSGAFGGVLSTPIEWVFLSCAATLLCGVLLGLASARLAGVLAVVLPAPSQAESAPAPAA
;
A
#
# COMPACT_ATOMS: atom_id res chain seq x y z
N MET A 1 2.49 -32.50 10.66
CA MET A 1 2.24 -31.25 9.90
C MET A 1 0.99 -31.49 9.04
N THR A 2 -0.10 -30.74 9.24
CA THR A 2 -1.38 -31.01 8.56
C THR A 2 -1.24 -30.87 7.03
N GLN A 3 -2.02 -31.64 6.25
CA GLN A 3 -1.98 -31.62 4.78
C GLN A 3 -2.17 -30.21 4.20
N ARG A 4 -3.02 -29.40 4.85
CA ARG A 4 -3.23 -27.97 4.53
C ARG A 4 -1.96 -27.14 4.69
N LEU A 5 -1.16 -27.38 5.72
CA LEU A 5 0.09 -26.66 5.94
C LEU A 5 1.14 -27.10 4.90
N LYS A 6 1.19 -28.39 4.57
CA LYS A 6 2.09 -28.91 3.52
C LYS A 6 1.75 -28.31 2.14
N SER A 7 0.47 -28.12 1.80
CA SER A 7 0.06 -27.50 0.53
C SER A 7 0.32 -25.99 0.46
N LEU A 8 0.33 -25.29 1.60
CA LEU A 8 0.59 -23.85 1.65
C LEU A 8 2.08 -23.51 1.74
N LEU A 9 2.91 -24.44 2.19
CA LEU A 9 4.34 -24.22 2.47
C LEU A 9 5.12 -23.54 1.31
N PRO A 10 5.00 -23.97 0.04
CA PRO A 10 5.73 -23.33 -1.06
C PRO A 10 5.37 -21.84 -1.20
N LEU A 11 4.07 -21.52 -1.07
CA LEU A 11 3.59 -20.14 -1.14
C LEU A 11 4.02 -19.33 0.08
N SER A 12 3.94 -19.91 1.29
CA SER A 12 4.40 -19.26 2.52
C SER A 12 5.88 -18.89 2.47
N ILE A 13 6.73 -19.79 1.96
CA ILE A 13 8.16 -19.52 1.77
C ILE A 13 8.36 -18.41 0.74
N ALA A 14 7.68 -18.49 -0.41
CA ALA A 14 7.78 -17.47 -1.46
C ALA A 14 7.39 -16.07 -0.96
N VAL A 15 6.26 -15.96 -0.27
CA VAL A 15 5.77 -14.70 0.30
C VAL A 15 6.72 -14.20 1.39
N GLY A 16 7.21 -15.06 2.27
CA GLY A 16 8.17 -14.69 3.32
C GLY A 16 9.47 -14.10 2.76
N LEU A 17 10.06 -14.76 1.75
CA LEU A 17 11.28 -14.28 1.10
C LEU A 17 11.06 -12.94 0.39
N LEU A 18 9.97 -12.82 -0.36
CA LEU A 18 9.66 -11.58 -1.09
C LEU A 18 9.31 -10.43 -0.14
N ALA A 19 8.66 -10.71 1.00
CA ALA A 19 8.34 -9.69 2.00
C ALA A 19 9.61 -9.17 2.68
N PHE A 20 10.54 -10.07 3.01
CA PHE A 20 11.88 -9.69 3.49
C PHE A 20 12.60 -8.80 2.47
N LEU A 21 12.71 -9.24 1.23
CA LEU A 21 13.39 -8.47 0.17
C LEU A 21 12.71 -7.13 -0.09
N TRP A 22 11.38 -7.08 -0.09
CA TRP A 22 10.62 -5.86 -0.29
C TRP A 22 10.88 -4.86 0.84
N LEU A 23 10.86 -5.30 2.10
CA LEU A 23 11.14 -4.42 3.24
C LEU A 23 12.58 -3.90 3.20
N GLU A 24 13.55 -4.77 2.93
CA GLU A 24 14.95 -4.37 2.77
C GLU A 24 15.09 -3.31 1.67
N VAL A 25 14.53 -3.54 0.48
CA VAL A 25 14.66 -2.60 -0.64
C VAL A 25 13.88 -1.31 -0.38
N SER A 26 12.61 -1.39 0.02
CA SER A 26 11.75 -0.20 0.14
C SER A 26 12.16 0.73 1.27
N LEU A 27 12.55 0.18 2.43
CA LEU A 27 13.00 0.98 3.56
C LEU A 27 14.37 1.61 3.29
N ASN A 28 15.34 0.84 2.77
CA ASN A 28 16.65 1.41 2.45
C ASN A 28 16.58 2.42 1.29
N PHE A 29 15.75 2.16 0.27
CA PHE A 29 15.51 3.13 -0.80
C PHE A 29 15.06 4.47 -0.24
N SER A 30 14.07 4.44 0.65
CA SER A 30 13.43 5.64 1.18
C SER A 30 14.30 6.35 2.22
N PHE A 31 14.91 5.61 3.15
CA PHE A 31 15.57 6.22 4.31
C PHE A 31 17.10 6.23 4.23
N HIS A 32 17.74 5.60 3.25
CA HIS A 32 19.20 5.52 3.15
C HIS A 32 19.80 5.80 1.76
N TRP A 33 19.12 5.48 0.66
CA TRP A 33 19.70 5.58 -0.68
C TRP A 33 19.34 6.88 -1.40
N PHE A 34 18.09 7.32 -1.28
CA PHE A 34 17.58 8.53 -1.93
C PHE A 34 16.99 9.46 -0.87
N SER A 35 17.86 10.23 -0.24
CA SER A 35 17.52 11.07 0.91
C SER A 35 18.00 12.52 0.76
N ASP A 36 17.32 13.41 1.48
CA ASP A 36 17.54 14.86 1.53
C ASP A 36 18.22 15.32 2.84
N GLY A 37 18.78 14.40 3.63
CA GLY A 37 19.55 14.72 4.83
C GLY A 37 19.37 13.74 5.97
N ASP A 38 20.30 13.75 6.93
CA ASP A 38 20.27 12.88 8.11
C ASP A 38 19.29 13.42 9.17
N LEU A 39 18.46 12.53 9.74
CA LEU A 39 17.56 12.85 10.85
C LEU A 39 18.23 12.71 12.23
N GLY A 40 19.48 12.25 12.29
CA GLY A 40 20.25 12.10 13.53
C GLY A 40 19.85 10.89 14.38
N ILE A 41 18.96 10.03 13.87
CA ILE A 41 18.45 8.82 14.54
C ILE A 41 18.82 7.53 13.79
N GLY A 42 19.78 7.61 12.86
CA GLY A 42 20.15 6.50 11.99
C GLY A 42 19.18 6.29 10.81
N LEU A 43 18.35 7.28 10.51
CA LEU A 43 17.49 7.34 9.32
C LEU A 43 17.74 8.67 8.62
N SER A 44 17.62 8.69 7.29
CA SER A 44 17.64 9.92 6.52
C SER A 44 16.23 10.32 6.11
N LEU A 45 16.02 11.61 5.90
CA LEU A 45 14.80 12.18 5.34
C LEU A 45 14.65 11.70 3.89
N PRO A 46 13.62 10.91 3.51
CA PRO A 46 13.41 10.54 2.13
C PRO A 46 13.26 11.76 1.23
N HIS A 47 13.81 11.64 0.02
CA HIS A 47 13.45 12.54 -1.07
C HIS A 47 11.94 12.43 -1.36
N ASN A 48 11.38 13.38 -2.12
CA ASN A 48 9.94 13.45 -2.41
C ASN A 48 9.28 12.12 -2.87
N PHE A 49 10.01 11.26 -3.59
CA PHE A 49 9.52 9.92 -3.96
C PHE A 49 10.10 8.87 -3.02
N HIS A 50 9.23 8.09 -2.39
CA HIS A 50 9.60 6.95 -1.56
C HIS A 50 8.77 5.70 -1.88
N LEU A 51 9.34 4.54 -1.58
CA LEU A 51 8.62 3.27 -1.68
C LEU A 51 7.91 3.02 -0.36
N ILE A 52 6.58 2.92 -0.40
CA ILE A 52 5.73 2.84 0.80
C ILE A 52 5.47 1.37 1.13
N PRO A 53 6.14 0.75 2.11
CA PRO A 53 6.02 -0.67 2.35
C PRO A 53 4.57 -1.18 2.50
N PRO A 54 3.68 -0.53 3.30
CA PRO A 54 2.32 -1.01 3.46
C PRO A 54 1.48 -0.92 2.17
N ALA A 55 1.75 0.02 1.27
CA ALA A 55 1.02 0.14 0.00
C ALA A 55 1.21 -1.11 -0.89
N ALA A 56 2.43 -1.64 -0.95
CA ALA A 56 2.69 -2.88 -1.67
C ALA A 56 1.97 -4.06 -1.02
N PHE A 57 1.96 -4.15 0.31
CA PHE A 57 1.23 -5.22 1.00
C PHE A 57 -0.28 -5.18 0.75
N VAL A 58 -0.88 -3.99 0.64
CA VAL A 58 -2.32 -3.84 0.33
C VAL A 58 -2.64 -4.46 -1.02
N SER A 59 -1.99 -4.01 -2.10
CA SER A 59 -2.24 -4.52 -3.46
C SER A 59 -1.81 -5.98 -3.62
N TRP A 60 -0.75 -6.41 -2.93
CA TRP A 60 -0.31 -7.81 -2.92
C TRP A 60 -1.35 -8.71 -2.23
N ALA A 61 -1.95 -8.28 -1.12
CA ALA A 61 -3.06 -9.00 -0.49
C ALA A 61 -4.28 -9.06 -1.41
N MET A 62 -4.59 -7.94 -2.10
CA MET A 62 -5.70 -7.87 -3.06
C MET A 62 -5.49 -8.79 -4.27
N PHE A 63 -4.25 -8.97 -4.72
CA PHE A 63 -3.90 -9.93 -5.77
C PHE A 63 -4.30 -11.37 -5.39
N PHE A 64 -3.97 -11.79 -4.16
CA PHE A 64 -4.39 -13.11 -3.68
C PHE A 64 -5.91 -13.21 -3.52
N ALA A 65 -6.55 -12.16 -3.00
CA ALA A 65 -8.01 -12.11 -2.87
C ALA A 65 -8.73 -12.19 -4.22
N ALA A 66 -8.11 -11.68 -5.29
CA ALA A 66 -8.66 -11.70 -6.65
C ALA A 66 -8.40 -13.02 -7.42
N GLY A 67 -7.71 -14.00 -6.81
CA GLY A 67 -7.50 -15.33 -7.40
C GLY A 67 -6.05 -15.71 -7.71
N ALA A 68 -5.09 -14.81 -7.46
CA ALA A 68 -3.65 -15.08 -7.56
C ALA A 68 -3.13 -15.54 -8.94
N ASP A 69 -3.79 -15.12 -10.02
CA ASP A 69 -3.42 -15.43 -11.40
C ASP A 69 -3.13 -14.17 -12.24
N ARG A 70 -2.89 -14.35 -13.55
CA ARG A 70 -2.62 -13.21 -14.45
C ARG A 70 -3.82 -12.27 -14.61
N ALA A 71 -5.04 -12.79 -14.56
CA ALA A 71 -6.24 -11.96 -14.64
C ALA A 71 -6.42 -11.13 -13.36
N ALA A 72 -6.16 -11.74 -12.20
CA ALA A 72 -6.12 -11.08 -10.90
C ALA A 72 -5.12 -9.92 -10.90
N ALA A 73 -3.92 -10.11 -11.46
CA ALA A 73 -2.93 -9.03 -11.56
C ALA A 73 -3.46 -7.83 -12.36
N GLY A 74 -4.09 -8.05 -13.51
CA GLY A 74 -4.67 -6.97 -14.31
C GLY A 74 -5.81 -6.25 -13.56
N LYS A 75 -6.71 -7.01 -12.92
CA LYS A 75 -7.81 -6.46 -12.12
C LYS A 75 -7.31 -5.57 -10.98
N VAL A 76 -6.35 -6.07 -10.22
CA VAL A 76 -5.82 -5.34 -9.05
C VAL A 76 -5.00 -4.13 -9.48
N ALA A 77 -4.21 -4.23 -10.56
CA ALA A 77 -3.48 -3.08 -11.08
C ALA A 77 -4.44 -1.94 -11.49
N VAL A 78 -5.49 -2.26 -12.25
CA VAL A 78 -6.52 -1.27 -12.65
C VAL A 78 -7.23 -0.70 -11.42
N ALA A 79 -7.66 -1.56 -10.49
CA ALA A 79 -8.32 -1.15 -9.26
C ALA A 79 -7.44 -0.24 -8.38
N SER A 80 -6.15 -0.57 -8.24
CA SER A 80 -5.18 0.26 -7.51
C SER A 80 -5.02 1.65 -8.14
N VAL A 81 -4.98 1.75 -9.47
CA VAL A 81 -4.92 3.04 -10.17
C VAL A 81 -6.19 3.85 -9.94
N ILE A 82 -7.37 3.26 -10.12
CA ILE A 82 -8.66 3.94 -9.89
C ILE A 82 -8.77 4.41 -8.43
N GLY A 83 -8.41 3.55 -7.49
CA GLY A 83 -8.41 3.88 -6.06
C GLY A 83 -7.44 5.02 -5.75
N ALA A 84 -6.25 4.98 -6.33
CA ALA A 84 -5.25 6.02 -6.15
C ALA A 84 -5.73 7.38 -6.68
N PHE A 85 -6.34 7.42 -7.86
CA PHE A 85 -6.93 8.63 -8.43
C PHE A 85 -8.10 9.16 -7.61
N SER A 86 -8.93 8.27 -7.07
CA SER A 86 -10.03 8.66 -6.18
C SER A 86 -9.51 9.30 -4.89
N GLY A 87 -8.41 8.76 -4.34
CA GLY A 87 -7.70 9.36 -3.22
C GLY A 87 -7.13 10.74 -3.56
N LEU A 88 -6.48 10.87 -4.72
CA LEU A 88 -5.97 12.17 -5.21
C LEU A 88 -7.09 13.21 -5.35
N LEU A 89 -8.23 12.85 -5.91
CA LEU A 89 -9.38 13.75 -6.02
C LEU A 89 -9.87 14.21 -4.65
N LEU A 90 -9.91 13.30 -3.66
CA LEU A 90 -10.25 13.69 -2.29
C LEU A 90 -9.22 14.67 -1.72
N MET A 91 -7.92 14.41 -1.87
CA MET A 91 -6.86 15.31 -1.40
C MET A 91 -6.99 16.69 -2.03
N TRP A 92 -7.28 16.74 -3.33
CA TRP A 92 -7.36 17.97 -4.11
C TRP A 92 -8.59 18.82 -3.76
N ILE A 93 -9.74 18.19 -3.48
CA ILE A 93 -11.00 18.89 -3.14
C ILE A 93 -11.02 19.31 -1.67
N SER A 94 -10.44 18.50 -0.78
CA SER A 94 -10.45 18.72 0.67
C SER A 94 -10.15 20.16 1.12
N PRO A 95 -9.11 20.87 0.63
CA PRO A 95 -8.85 22.26 1.03
C PRO A 95 -10.03 23.21 0.83
N ALA A 96 -10.86 22.97 -0.19
CA ALA A 96 -12.01 23.84 -0.52
C ALA A 96 -13.28 23.51 0.28
N VAL A 97 -13.30 22.37 0.99
CA VAL A 97 -14.47 21.86 1.72
C VAL A 97 -14.20 21.57 3.20
N ALA A 98 -12.95 21.78 3.65
CA ALA A 98 -12.56 21.63 5.05
C ALA A 98 -13.05 22.83 5.86
N ASP A 99 -13.72 22.56 6.99
CA ASP A 99 -14.22 23.57 7.92
C ASP A 99 -13.87 23.17 9.36
N LEU A 100 -12.57 23.20 9.68
CA LEU A 100 -12.05 22.66 10.94
C LEU A 100 -12.72 23.32 12.17
N PRO A 101 -13.13 22.53 13.18
CA PRO A 101 -12.84 21.10 13.39
C PRO A 101 -13.84 20.14 12.73
N ASP A 102 -14.81 20.63 11.96
CA ASP A 102 -15.77 19.78 11.25
C ASP A 102 -15.14 19.15 10.00
N PHE A 103 -15.49 17.89 9.78
CA PHE A 103 -15.02 17.08 8.65
C PHE A 103 -16.13 16.73 7.68
N TRP A 104 -17.33 17.30 7.85
CA TRP A 104 -18.51 16.96 7.05
C TRP A 104 -18.26 17.08 5.55
N GLY A 105 -17.63 18.17 5.07
CA GLY A 105 -17.35 18.37 3.65
C GLY A 105 -16.44 17.28 3.05
N ILE A 106 -15.43 16.86 3.79
CA ILE A 106 -14.50 15.78 3.40
C ILE A 106 -15.22 14.43 3.43
N ALA A 107 -16.02 14.17 4.47
CA ALA A 107 -16.82 12.95 4.59
C ALA A 107 -17.85 12.83 3.46
N ALA A 108 -18.55 13.92 3.11
CA ALA A 108 -19.48 13.98 2.00
C ALA A 108 -18.77 13.72 0.66
N THR A 109 -17.61 14.33 0.45
CA THR A 109 -16.78 14.12 -0.75
C THR A 109 -16.34 12.67 -0.88
N ALA A 110 -15.83 12.07 0.20
CA ALA A 110 -15.46 10.66 0.24
C ALA A 110 -16.67 9.73 -0.04
N GLY A 111 -17.85 10.07 0.50
CA GLY A 111 -19.09 9.35 0.22
C GLY A 111 -19.49 9.39 -1.26
N VAL A 112 -19.43 10.56 -1.90
CA VAL A 112 -19.70 10.72 -3.34
C VAL A 112 -18.68 9.94 -4.18
N LEU A 113 -17.40 10.04 -3.87
CA LEU A 113 -16.35 9.29 -4.57
C LEU A 113 -16.58 7.78 -4.45
N ALA A 114 -16.88 7.28 -3.25
CA ALA A 114 -17.21 5.88 -3.03
C ALA A 114 -18.42 5.42 -3.85
N LEU A 115 -19.48 6.24 -3.95
CA LEU A 115 -20.65 5.96 -4.78
C LEU A 115 -20.27 5.89 -6.27
N VAL A 116 -19.53 6.87 -6.79
CA VAL A 116 -19.10 6.91 -8.20
C VAL A 116 -18.22 5.72 -8.55
N VAL A 117 -17.24 5.43 -7.69
CA VAL A 117 -16.33 4.29 -7.83
C VAL A 117 -17.12 2.98 -7.84
N THR A 118 -17.92 2.72 -6.82
CA THR A 118 -18.70 1.47 -6.77
C THR A 118 -19.69 1.33 -7.92
N ALA A 119 -20.38 2.40 -8.32
CA ALA A 119 -21.28 2.41 -9.47
C ALA A 119 -20.55 2.14 -10.79
N SER A 120 -19.32 2.63 -10.94
CA SER A 120 -18.48 2.36 -12.13
C SER A 120 -18.09 0.89 -12.27
N GLY A 121 -18.30 0.07 -11.24
CA GLY A 121 -18.20 -1.39 -11.34
C GLY A 121 -19.17 -2.05 -12.31
N SER A 122 -20.22 -1.34 -12.72
CA SER A 122 -21.11 -1.77 -13.81
C SER A 122 -20.48 -1.67 -15.21
N LEU A 123 -19.31 -1.03 -15.35
CA LEU A 123 -18.69 -0.73 -16.65
C LEU A 123 -17.77 -1.83 -17.18
N GLY A 124 -17.50 -2.90 -16.40
CA GLY A 124 -16.81 -4.08 -16.93
C GLY A 124 -16.19 -5.03 -15.89
N ASP A 125 -15.79 -6.21 -16.34
CA ASP A 125 -15.31 -7.34 -15.52
C ASP A 125 -13.95 -7.12 -14.86
N TRP A 126 -13.25 -6.05 -15.24
CA TRP A 126 -11.99 -5.63 -14.65
C TRP A 126 -12.16 -4.92 -13.32
N TYR A 127 -13.39 -4.58 -12.95
CA TYR A 127 -13.66 -3.86 -11.73
C TYR A 127 -13.53 -4.76 -10.50
N PHE A 128 -12.65 -4.37 -9.58
CA PHE A 128 -12.44 -5.06 -8.32
C PHE A 128 -12.58 -4.07 -7.18
N ILE A 129 -13.81 -3.97 -6.64
CA ILE A 129 -14.17 -3.01 -5.58
C ILE A 129 -13.22 -3.11 -4.38
N PRO A 130 -12.87 -4.30 -3.84
CA PRO A 130 -11.92 -4.39 -2.73
C PRO A 130 -10.55 -3.80 -3.05
N GLY A 131 -10.01 -4.05 -4.25
CA GLY A 131 -8.75 -3.45 -4.70
C GLY A 131 -8.82 -1.94 -4.84
N THR A 132 -9.99 -1.42 -5.22
CA THR A 132 -10.20 0.01 -5.42
C THR A 132 -10.27 0.76 -4.09
N PHE A 133 -11.00 0.21 -3.11
CA PHE A 133 -10.98 0.72 -1.74
C PHE A 133 -9.60 0.55 -1.09
N GLY A 134 -8.87 -0.53 -1.39
CA GLY A 134 -7.49 -0.72 -0.95
C GLY A 134 -6.56 0.40 -1.47
N GLY A 135 -6.66 0.73 -2.76
CA GLY A 135 -5.92 1.85 -3.35
C GLY A 135 -6.30 3.21 -2.75
N PHE A 136 -7.60 3.48 -2.61
CA PHE A 136 -8.12 4.71 -1.99
C PHE A 136 -7.64 4.86 -0.54
N ALA A 137 -7.81 3.82 0.28
CA ALA A 137 -7.39 3.82 1.68
C ALA A 137 -5.88 4.01 1.82
N THR A 138 -5.09 3.45 0.89
CA THR A 138 -3.62 3.62 0.89
C THR A 138 -3.24 5.09 0.73
N ILE A 139 -3.86 5.81 -0.22
CA ILE A 139 -3.61 7.24 -0.42
C ILE A 139 -4.00 8.03 0.82
N VAL A 140 -5.24 7.85 1.30
CA VAL A 140 -5.78 8.62 2.44
C VAL A 140 -4.93 8.37 3.68
N PHE A 141 -4.58 7.11 3.95
CA PHE A 141 -3.74 6.76 5.09
C PHE A 141 -2.35 7.38 4.98
N TRP A 142 -1.73 7.34 3.80
CA TRP A 142 -0.39 7.90 3.64
C TRP A 142 -0.39 9.43 3.70
N TRP A 143 -1.41 10.07 3.15
CA TRP A 143 -1.61 11.52 3.28
C TRP A 143 -1.73 11.95 4.74
N ILE A 144 -2.53 11.22 5.54
CA ILE A 144 -2.63 11.43 6.99
C ILE A 144 -1.27 11.24 7.66
N ALA A 145 -0.57 10.14 7.34
CA ALA A 145 0.72 9.81 7.95
C ALA A 145 1.82 10.82 7.62
N THR A 146 1.74 11.49 6.47
CA THR A 146 2.75 12.45 5.99
C THR A 146 2.29 13.89 6.09
N GLY A 147 1.39 14.20 7.02
CA GLY A 147 1.19 15.57 7.49
C GLY A 147 0.03 16.33 6.88
N LEU A 148 -0.84 15.64 6.13
CA LEU A 148 -2.08 16.22 5.62
C LEU A 148 -1.84 17.51 4.81
N ASP A 149 -0.81 17.53 3.98
CA ASP A 149 -0.48 18.72 3.20
C ASP A 149 -1.70 19.19 2.39
N GLY A 150 -1.96 20.50 2.43
CA GLY A 150 -3.13 21.14 1.84
C GLY A 150 -4.46 20.96 2.59
N TRP A 151 -4.53 20.27 3.74
CA TRP A 151 -5.79 20.03 4.45
C TRP A 151 -6.41 21.30 5.07
N ALA A 152 -5.59 22.23 5.53
CA ALA A 152 -6.02 23.53 6.04
C ALA A 152 -4.95 24.59 5.76
N GLU A 153 -5.38 25.85 5.57
CA GLU A 153 -4.47 26.98 5.42
C GLU A 153 -3.56 27.08 6.66
N GLY A 154 -2.25 26.87 6.47
CA GLY A 154 -1.26 26.84 7.57
C GLY A 154 -1.26 25.57 8.45
N GLY A 155 -1.99 24.52 8.07
CA GLY A 155 -2.20 23.30 8.87
C GLY A 155 -1.08 22.25 8.89
N GLY A 156 0.00 22.42 8.13
CA GLY A 156 1.18 21.56 8.26
C GLY A 156 2.13 21.55 7.06
N GLY A 157 3.41 21.83 7.33
CA GLY A 157 4.62 21.53 6.55
C GLY A 157 4.56 21.69 5.03
N VAL A 158 5.17 22.73 4.48
CA VAL A 158 5.45 22.77 3.04
C VAL A 158 6.72 21.95 2.78
N GLY A 159 6.53 20.69 2.41
CA GLY A 159 7.63 19.80 2.03
C GLY A 159 8.41 19.19 3.20
N ASN A 160 9.30 18.28 2.84
CA ASN A 160 10.22 17.63 3.76
C ASN A 160 11.33 18.63 4.18
N SER A 161 11.59 18.80 5.49
CA SER A 161 12.66 19.69 5.96
C SER A 161 13.28 19.24 7.29
N VAL A 162 14.59 18.98 7.28
CA VAL A 162 15.38 18.70 8.50
C VAL A 162 15.42 19.92 9.42
N GLU A 163 15.30 21.15 8.87
CA GLU A 163 15.29 22.41 9.64
C GLU A 163 14.07 22.50 10.58
N ALA A 164 12.98 21.80 10.24
CA ALA A 164 11.80 21.68 11.08
C ALA A 164 12.08 21.04 12.45
N LEU A 165 13.15 20.23 12.57
CA LEU A 165 13.60 19.66 13.86
C LEU A 165 14.05 20.74 14.86
N GLY A 166 14.52 21.90 14.37
CA GLY A 166 14.99 23.01 15.19
C GLY A 166 13.91 23.98 15.65
N ASN A 167 12.71 23.93 15.05
CA ASN A 167 11.60 24.81 15.39
C ASN A 167 10.24 24.07 15.32
N PRO A 168 9.79 23.47 16.44
CA PRO A 168 8.56 22.69 16.49
C PRO A 168 7.30 23.44 16.08
N ALA A 169 7.30 24.78 16.15
CA ALA A 169 6.15 25.60 15.75
C ALA A 169 5.97 25.71 14.22
N THR A 170 7.00 25.37 13.44
CA THR A 170 6.95 25.32 11.96
C THR A 170 6.96 23.90 11.42
N ALA A 171 7.13 22.89 12.28
CA ALA A 171 7.09 21.49 11.88
C ALA A 171 5.63 21.10 11.54
N GLY A 172 5.43 20.38 10.43
CA GLY A 172 4.09 19.93 10.02
C GLY A 172 3.45 18.95 11.00
N SER A 173 2.27 18.43 10.67
CA SER A 173 1.60 17.39 11.50
C SER A 173 2.05 15.96 11.17
N GLY A 174 2.96 15.80 10.20
CA GLY A 174 3.34 14.50 9.64
C GLY A 174 4.31 13.66 10.46
N ALA A 175 4.65 12.48 9.93
CA ALA A 175 5.59 11.56 10.55
C ALA A 175 6.92 12.24 10.92
N PHE A 176 7.56 11.71 11.98
CA PHE A 176 8.74 12.29 12.62
C PHE A 176 8.54 13.71 13.15
N GLY A 177 7.33 14.01 13.66
CA GLY A 177 7.04 15.30 14.30
C GLY A 177 6.98 16.46 13.32
N GLY A 178 6.56 16.20 12.08
CA GLY A 178 6.36 17.24 11.05
C GLY A 178 7.47 17.38 10.03
N VAL A 179 8.50 16.54 10.10
CA VAL A 179 9.66 16.56 9.20
C VAL A 179 9.33 15.92 7.84
N LEU A 180 8.44 14.93 7.84
CA LEU A 180 7.82 14.41 6.62
C LEU A 180 6.50 15.12 6.36
N SER A 181 6.53 16.06 5.41
CA SER A 181 5.34 16.65 4.82
C SER A 181 5.36 16.46 3.32
N THR A 182 4.68 15.43 2.85
CA THR A 182 4.75 15.03 1.43
C THR A 182 3.66 15.73 0.63
N PRO A 183 4.01 16.50 -0.43
CA PRO A 183 3.01 17.13 -1.28
C PRO A 183 2.06 16.12 -1.92
N ILE A 184 0.82 16.54 -2.19
CA ILE A 184 -0.26 15.65 -2.67
C ILE A 184 0.12 14.87 -3.93
N GLU A 185 0.91 15.45 -4.83
CA GLU A 185 1.38 14.79 -6.05
C GLU A 185 2.32 13.64 -5.71
N TRP A 186 3.19 13.84 -4.72
CA TRP A 186 4.17 12.85 -4.29
C TRP A 186 3.55 11.76 -3.42
N VAL A 187 2.53 12.07 -2.63
CA VAL A 187 1.67 11.07 -1.99
C VAL A 187 1.06 10.17 -3.06
N PHE A 188 0.43 10.77 -4.08
CA PHE A 188 -0.19 10.03 -5.17
C PHE A 188 0.82 9.15 -5.93
N LEU A 189 1.92 9.74 -6.41
CA LEU A 189 2.92 9.01 -7.20
C LEU A 189 3.57 7.88 -6.40
N SER A 190 3.95 8.13 -5.16
CA SER A 190 4.57 7.13 -4.29
C SER A 190 3.62 5.96 -4.00
N CYS A 191 2.37 6.26 -3.63
CA CYS A 191 1.37 5.23 -3.37
C CYS A 191 1.02 4.45 -4.64
N ALA A 192 0.75 5.13 -5.75
CA ALA A 192 0.36 4.50 -7.02
C ALA A 192 1.48 3.57 -7.54
N ALA A 193 2.72 4.06 -7.57
CA ALA A 193 3.87 3.24 -7.98
C ALA A 193 4.05 2.03 -7.05
N THR A 194 3.95 2.24 -5.74
CA THR A 194 4.16 1.16 -4.77
C THR A 194 3.03 0.12 -4.76
N LEU A 195 1.79 0.54 -5.02
CA LEU A 195 0.67 -0.38 -5.25
C LEU A 195 0.94 -1.27 -6.49
N LEU A 196 1.49 -0.71 -7.57
CA LEU A 196 1.87 -1.52 -8.74
C LEU A 196 3.02 -2.49 -8.42
N CYS A 197 3.98 -2.09 -7.59
CA CYS A 197 5.01 -3.00 -7.07
C CYS A 197 4.39 -4.18 -6.31
N GLY A 198 3.36 -3.96 -5.48
CA GLY A 198 2.67 -5.02 -4.77
C GLY A 198 1.98 -6.04 -5.67
N VAL A 199 1.41 -5.60 -6.81
CA VAL A 199 0.89 -6.51 -7.83
C VAL A 199 2.00 -7.38 -8.43
N LEU A 200 3.16 -6.79 -8.73
CA LEU A 200 4.32 -7.52 -9.23
C LEU A 200 4.86 -8.53 -8.21
N LEU A 201 4.89 -8.17 -6.92
CA LEU A 201 5.26 -9.08 -5.83
C LEU A 201 4.26 -10.24 -5.70
N GLY A 202 2.96 -9.99 -5.91
CA GLY A 202 1.94 -11.03 -6.02
C GLY A 202 2.24 -12.05 -7.12
N LEU A 203 2.48 -11.57 -8.34
CA LEU A 203 2.86 -12.42 -9.47
C LEU A 203 4.16 -13.19 -9.21
N ALA A 204 5.16 -12.53 -8.64
CA ALA A 204 6.43 -13.15 -8.28
C ALA A 204 6.23 -14.26 -7.24
N SER A 205 5.35 -14.04 -6.26
CA SER A 205 5.01 -15.03 -5.23
C SER A 205 4.40 -16.29 -5.83
N ALA A 206 3.40 -16.13 -6.70
CA ALA A 206 2.74 -17.26 -7.34
C ALA A 206 3.72 -18.06 -8.22
N ARG A 207 4.61 -17.38 -8.94
CA ARG A 207 5.63 -18.03 -9.76
C ARG A 207 6.67 -18.76 -8.92
N LEU A 208 7.20 -18.11 -7.89
CA LEU A 208 8.20 -18.69 -7.00
C LEU A 208 7.62 -19.89 -6.24
N ALA A 209 6.37 -19.80 -5.78
CA ALA A 209 5.67 -20.91 -5.15
C ALA A 209 5.55 -22.11 -6.10
N GLY A 210 5.25 -21.88 -7.37
CA GLY A 210 5.22 -22.92 -8.41
C GLY A 210 6.57 -23.62 -8.58
N VAL A 211 7.68 -22.87 -8.56
CA VAL A 211 9.04 -23.43 -8.61
C VAL A 211 9.34 -24.23 -7.34
N LEU A 212 9.04 -23.68 -6.16
CA LEU A 212 9.27 -24.34 -4.87
C LEU A 212 8.45 -25.63 -4.72
N ALA A 213 7.25 -25.70 -5.29
CA ALA A 213 6.41 -26.89 -5.27
C ALA A 213 7.03 -28.07 -6.03
N VAL A 214 7.90 -27.82 -7.02
CA VAL A 214 8.63 -28.86 -7.75
C VAL A 214 9.82 -29.38 -6.93
N VAL A 215 10.44 -28.52 -6.13
CA VAL A 215 11.66 -28.83 -5.38
C VAL A 215 11.36 -29.42 -4.00
N LEU A 216 10.24 -29.03 -3.38
CA LEU A 216 9.87 -29.48 -2.05
C LEU A 216 9.26 -30.90 -2.08
N PRO A 217 9.52 -31.74 -1.06
CA PRO A 217 8.98 -33.09 -1.01
C PRO A 217 7.45 -33.09 -1.04
N ALA A 218 6.86 -33.95 -1.88
CA ALA A 218 5.41 -34.12 -1.93
C ALA A 218 4.87 -34.58 -0.56
N PRO A 219 3.66 -34.14 -0.15
CA PRO A 219 3.01 -34.67 1.04
C PRO A 219 2.84 -36.19 0.89
N SER A 220 3.42 -37.00 1.79
CA SER A 220 3.21 -38.45 1.73
C SER A 220 1.72 -38.78 1.91
N GLN A 221 1.17 -39.58 1.01
CA GLN A 221 -0.24 -40.03 1.06
C GLN A 221 -0.49 -41.09 2.15
N ALA A 222 0.53 -41.43 2.95
CA ALA A 222 0.45 -42.47 3.96
C ALA A 222 -0.39 -42.07 5.20
N GLU A 223 -0.74 -40.79 5.35
CA GLU A 223 -1.41 -40.26 6.55
C GLU A 223 -2.96 -40.30 6.46
N SER A 224 -3.52 -40.74 5.32
CA SER A 224 -4.99 -40.77 5.07
C SER A 224 -5.58 -42.17 4.86
N ALA A 225 -4.82 -43.24 5.09
CA ALA A 225 -5.40 -44.58 5.07
C ALA A 225 -6.31 -44.75 6.30
N PRO A 226 -7.62 -45.06 6.13
CA PRO A 226 -8.46 -45.41 7.26
C PRO A 226 -7.85 -46.64 7.94
N ALA A 227 -7.74 -46.60 9.28
CA ALA A 227 -7.33 -47.77 10.05
C ALA A 227 -8.24 -48.95 9.68
N PRO A 228 -7.70 -50.16 9.46
CA PRO A 228 -8.53 -51.32 9.17
C PRO A 228 -9.52 -51.51 10.32
N ALA A 229 -10.81 -51.62 9.98
CA ALA A 229 -11.86 -51.89 10.95
C ALA A 229 -11.52 -53.20 11.69
N ALA A 230 -11.37 -53.10 13.01
CA ALA A 230 -11.20 -54.24 13.92
C ALA A 230 -12.57 -54.83 14.29
#